data_AF-A0A2T0BFK6-F1
#
_entry.id   AF-A0A2T0BFK6-F1
#
_cell.length_a   1.000
_cell.length_b   1.000
_cell.length_c   1.000
_cell.angle_alpha   90.00
_cell.angle_beta   90.00
_cell.angle_gamma   90.00
#
_symmetry.space_group_name_H-M   'P 1'
#
loop_
_entity.id
_entity.type
_entity.pdbx_description
1 polymer ?
#
loop_
_entity_poly.entity_id
_entity_poly.type
_entity_poly.pdbx_seq_one_letter_code
_entity_poly.pdbx_strand_id
1 'polypeptide(L)'
;MNKIKIKDLLETLKKITGVDSTGIHRIQGDRLYPVSIIDCDKIDNEGWKSVHKREKVSVSEDPVLKRVVKGHTVVINDVAADRNSSPEFKLFGIKSIAVFPLFKFDKVVGIAVIPSLDKKLYFDDEMINRCEFTIKEFDVDSIL
;
A
#
# COMPACT_ATOMS: atom_id res chain seq x y z
N MET A 1 -22.97 9.10 3.19
CA MET A 1 -21.91 8.73 4.16
C MET A 1 -20.77 9.73 4.03
N ASN A 2 -20.21 10.20 5.14
CA ASN A 2 -19.02 11.04 5.10
C ASN A 2 -17.82 10.17 4.71
N LYS A 3 -17.16 10.49 3.60
CA LYS A 3 -15.98 9.75 3.16
C LYS A 3 -14.81 9.93 4.14
N ILE A 4 -14.05 8.87 4.39
CA ILE A 4 -12.88 8.84 5.30
C ILE A 4 -11.72 9.63 4.68
N LYS A 5 -11.04 10.46 5.47
CA LYS A 5 -9.85 11.22 5.04
C LYS A 5 -8.58 10.38 5.16
N ILE A 6 -7.52 10.76 4.43
CA ILE A 6 -6.25 10.00 4.34
C ILE A 6 -5.70 9.63 5.72
N LYS A 7 -5.63 10.62 6.63
CA LYS A 7 -5.09 10.40 7.97
C LYS A 7 -5.89 9.34 8.74
N ASP A 8 -7.22 9.49 8.76
CA ASP A 8 -8.12 8.58 9.46
C ASP A 8 -8.09 7.17 8.87
N LEU A 9 -7.97 7.05 7.54
CA LEU A 9 -7.80 5.77 6.86
C LEU A 9 -6.53 5.06 7.34
N LEU A 10 -5.39 5.74 7.25
CA LEU A 10 -4.09 5.17 7.59
C LEU A 10 -4.00 4.79 9.08
N GLU A 11 -4.53 5.63 9.98
CA GLU A 11 -4.63 5.29 11.41
C GLU A 11 -5.54 4.09 11.66
N THR A 12 -6.64 3.97 10.92
CA THR A 12 -7.57 2.83 11.05
C THR A 12 -6.94 1.54 10.53
N LEU A 13 -6.24 1.59 9.39
CA LEU A 13 -5.51 0.44 8.86
C LEU A 13 -4.40 -0.02 9.81
N LYS A 14 -3.68 0.92 10.43
CA LYS A 14 -2.72 0.65 11.51
C LYS A 14 -3.39 -0.05 12.69
N LYS A 15 -4.55 0.43 13.16
CA LYS A 15 -5.29 -0.23 14.26
C LYS A 15 -5.79 -1.63 13.91
N ILE A 16 -6.21 -1.87 12.67
CA ILE A 16 -6.70 -3.19 12.22
C ILE A 16 -5.56 -4.21 12.19
N THR A 17 -4.40 -3.80 11.67
CA THR A 17 -3.31 -4.72 11.33
C THR A 17 -2.20 -4.76 12.38
N GLY A 18 -2.12 -3.75 13.24
CA GLY A 18 -1.07 -3.61 14.24
C GLY A 18 0.31 -3.33 13.67
N VAL A 19 0.43 -2.96 12.39
CA VAL A 19 1.71 -2.55 11.80
C VAL A 19 2.04 -1.11 12.18
N ASP A 20 3.33 -0.79 12.18
CA ASP A 20 3.75 0.57 12.50
C ASP A 20 3.49 1.54 11.36
N SER A 21 3.55 1.06 10.11
CA SER A 21 3.51 1.89 8.91
C SER A 21 2.42 1.53 7.92
N THR A 22 1.76 2.56 7.39
CA THR A 22 0.79 2.44 6.28
C THR A 22 0.96 3.60 5.32
N GLY A 23 0.73 3.38 4.02
CA GLY A 23 0.95 4.38 2.99
C GLY A 23 -0.11 4.41 1.90
N ILE A 24 -0.21 5.55 1.22
CA ILE A 24 -1.01 5.74 0.01
C ILE A 24 -0.13 6.23 -1.12
N HIS A 25 -0.33 5.65 -2.30
CA HIS A 25 0.25 6.14 -3.54
C HIS A 25 -0.83 6.42 -4.58
N ARG A 26 -0.58 7.44 -5.41
CA ARG A 26 -1.33 7.71 -6.64
C ARG A 26 -0.65 7.00 -7.80
N ILE A 27 -1.45 6.43 -8.69
CA ILE A 27 -0.99 5.92 -9.99
C ILE A 27 -1.26 6.97 -11.05
N GLN A 28 -0.23 7.35 -11.80
CA GLN A 28 -0.36 8.27 -12.93
C GLN A 28 0.48 7.76 -14.10
N GLY A 29 -0.21 7.33 -15.17
CA GLY A 29 0.43 6.59 -16.25
C GLY A 29 1.04 5.28 -15.75
N ASP A 30 2.29 5.03 -16.10
CA ASP A 30 3.05 3.84 -15.67
C ASP A 30 3.81 4.04 -14.35
N ARG A 31 3.48 5.08 -13.58
CA ARG A 31 4.27 5.52 -12.42
C ARG A 31 3.47 5.52 -11.14
N LEU A 32 4.17 5.19 -10.06
CA LEU A 32 3.67 5.22 -8.70
C LEU A 32 4.20 6.46 -7.96
N TYR A 33 3.31 7.27 -7.41
CA TYR A 33 3.64 8.52 -6.72
C TYR A 33 3.25 8.44 -5.24
N PRO A 34 4.20 8.59 -4.30
CA PRO A 34 3.90 8.64 -2.87
C PRO A 34 3.03 9.85 -2.52
N VAL A 35 1.87 9.63 -1.88
CA VAL A 35 0.96 10.70 -1.43
C VAL A 35 1.17 10.96 0.06
N SER A 36 0.99 9.92 0.88
CA SER A 36 1.09 10.01 2.33
C SER A 36 1.55 8.69 2.93
N ILE A 37 2.18 8.77 4.09
CA ILE A 37 2.56 7.65 4.94
C ILE A 37 2.31 8.05 6.39
N ILE A 38 1.88 7.12 7.25
CA ILE A 38 1.89 7.29 8.70
C ILE A 38 2.97 6.38 9.27
N ASP A 39 3.73 6.93 10.22
CA ASP A 39 4.73 6.29 11.08
C ASP A 39 5.64 5.27 10.40
N CYS A 40 6.86 5.67 10.13
CA CYS A 40 7.97 4.74 10.00
C CYS A 40 9.13 5.31 10.80
N ASP A 41 9.42 4.73 11.97
CA ASP A 41 10.56 5.13 12.81
C ASP A 41 11.90 5.06 12.04
N LYS A 42 11.92 4.34 10.91
CA LYS A 42 13.08 4.15 10.04
C LYS A 42 13.16 5.15 8.89
N ILE A 43 12.07 5.82 8.50
CA ILE A 43 12.06 6.80 7.42
C ILE A 43 10.90 7.79 7.55
N ASP A 44 11.20 9.09 7.59
CA ASP A 44 10.16 10.12 7.55
C ASP A 44 9.53 10.24 6.15
N ASN A 45 8.48 11.05 6.03
CA ASN A 45 7.75 11.23 4.76
C ASN A 45 8.65 11.78 3.64
N GLU A 46 9.64 12.61 3.96
CA GLU A 46 10.57 13.18 2.98
C GLU A 46 11.56 12.15 2.48
N GLY A 47 12.15 11.35 3.37
CA GLY A 47 13.00 10.22 3.04
C GLY A 47 12.26 9.18 2.21
N TRP A 48 11.01 8.87 2.57
CA TRP A 48 10.17 7.94 1.82
C TRP A 48 9.89 8.43 0.40
N LYS A 49 9.57 9.72 0.25
CA LYS A 49 9.40 10.37 -1.06
C LYS A 49 10.69 10.41 -1.86
N SER A 50 11.83 10.63 -1.22
CA SER A 50 13.15 10.64 -1.86
C SER A 50 13.51 9.27 -2.44
N VAL A 51 13.25 8.20 -1.70
CA VAL A 51 13.40 6.82 -2.18
C VAL A 51 12.57 6.57 -3.44
N HIS A 52 11.30 6.97 -3.45
CA HIS A 52 10.43 6.80 -4.64
C HIS A 52 10.77 7.74 -5.80
N LYS A 53 11.48 8.85 -5.56
CA LYS A 53 12.04 9.69 -6.63
C LYS A 53 13.23 9.01 -7.32
N ARG A 54 14.03 8.25 -6.56
CA ARG A 54 15.18 7.51 -7.07
C ARG A 54 14.75 6.20 -7.73
N GLU A 55 13.95 5.42 -7.02
CA GLU A 55 13.43 4.13 -7.47
C GLU A 55 12.19 4.36 -8.33
N LYS A 56 12.40 4.45 -9.64
CA LYS A 56 11.35 4.71 -10.64
C LYS A 56 10.49 3.46 -10.86
N VAL A 57 9.62 3.13 -9.90
CA VAL A 57 8.72 1.96 -9.98
C VAL A 57 7.81 2.06 -11.21
N SER A 58 7.82 1.03 -12.04
CA SER A 58 6.95 0.89 -13.21
C SER A 58 5.77 0.00 -12.85
N VAL A 59 4.56 0.52 -13.03
CA VAL A 59 3.31 -0.19 -12.71
C VAL A 59 3.11 -1.40 -13.62
N SER A 60 3.47 -1.25 -14.89
CA SER A 60 3.33 -2.26 -15.95
C SER A 60 4.47 -3.26 -15.99
N GLU A 61 5.53 -3.10 -15.18
CA GLU A 61 6.59 -4.10 -15.04
C GLU A 61 6.58 -4.82 -13.69
N ASP A 62 6.12 -4.14 -12.63
CA ASP A 62 6.09 -4.68 -11.27
C ASP A 62 5.06 -5.84 -11.12
N PRO A 63 5.47 -7.01 -10.57
CA PRO A 63 4.63 -8.20 -10.48
C PRO A 63 3.45 -8.07 -9.52
N VAL A 64 3.54 -7.16 -8.54
CA VAL A 64 2.46 -6.87 -7.58
C VAL A 64 1.51 -5.85 -8.19
N LEU A 65 2.04 -4.73 -8.71
CA LEU A 65 1.22 -3.66 -9.28
C LEU A 65 0.42 -4.13 -10.51
N LYS A 66 0.99 -5.00 -11.37
CA LYS A 66 0.27 -5.67 -12.48
C LYS A 66 -1.04 -6.34 -12.04
N ARG A 67 -1.07 -6.90 -10.82
CA ARG A 67 -2.26 -7.56 -10.26
C ARG A 67 -3.18 -6.55 -9.61
N VAL A 68 -2.62 -5.60 -8.87
CA VAL A 68 -3.40 -4.56 -8.18
C VAL A 68 -4.16 -3.66 -9.15
N VAL A 69 -3.55 -3.29 -10.28
CA VAL A 69 -4.25 -2.46 -11.30
C VAL A 69 -5.37 -3.20 -12.04
N LYS A 70 -5.43 -4.54 -11.93
CA LYS A 70 -6.58 -5.35 -12.38
C LYS A 70 -7.70 -5.41 -11.34
N GLY A 71 -7.53 -4.72 -10.21
CA GLY A 71 -8.51 -4.65 -9.13
C GLY A 71 -8.36 -5.71 -8.05
N HIS A 72 -7.23 -6.43 -8.00
CA HIS A 72 -7.00 -7.45 -6.98
C HIS A 72 -6.21 -6.91 -5.79
N THR A 73 -6.69 -7.14 -4.58
CA THR A 73 -5.86 -7.05 -3.38
C THR A 73 -4.74 -8.09 -3.48
N VAL A 74 -3.50 -7.68 -3.23
CA VAL A 74 -2.34 -8.57 -3.21
C VAL A 74 -1.80 -8.65 -1.80
N VAL A 75 -1.68 -9.88 -1.30
CA VAL A 75 -1.15 -10.18 0.02
C VAL A 75 0.08 -11.06 -0.13
N ILE A 76 1.16 -10.68 0.56
CA ILE A 76 2.41 -11.43 0.63
C ILE A 76 2.78 -11.57 2.10
N ASN A 77 2.57 -12.76 2.67
CA ASN A 77 2.88 -13.05 4.08
C ASN A 77 4.38 -13.31 4.32
N ASP A 78 5.15 -13.61 3.28
CA ASP A 78 6.60 -13.80 3.34
C ASP A 78 7.29 -13.30 2.06
N VAL A 79 7.74 -12.04 2.08
CA VAL A 79 8.42 -11.40 0.95
C VAL A 79 9.70 -12.14 0.55
N ALA A 80 10.40 -12.77 1.50
CA ALA A 80 11.63 -13.48 1.18
C ALA A 80 11.36 -14.76 0.37
N ALA A 81 10.26 -15.44 0.64
CA ALA A 81 9.87 -16.68 -0.01
C ALA A 81 9.00 -16.49 -1.27
N ASP A 82 8.28 -15.38 -1.39
CA ASP A 82 7.38 -15.13 -2.51
C ASP A 82 8.15 -14.73 -3.78
N ARG A 83 8.04 -15.57 -4.83
CA ARG A 83 8.67 -15.36 -6.14
C ARG A 83 8.03 -14.22 -6.95
N ASN A 84 6.81 -13.82 -6.60
CA ASN A 84 6.05 -12.74 -7.21
C ASN A 84 6.10 -11.45 -6.37
N SER A 85 7.00 -11.39 -5.38
CA SER A 85 7.28 -10.15 -4.64
C SER A 85 8.04 -9.15 -5.52
N SER A 86 7.73 -7.87 -5.34
CA SER A 86 8.51 -6.79 -5.95
C SER A 86 9.93 -6.78 -5.38
N PRO A 87 10.98 -6.67 -6.21
CA PRO A 87 12.37 -6.58 -5.75
C PRO A 87 12.60 -5.48 -4.70
N GLU A 88 11.89 -4.36 -4.87
CA GLU A 88 11.93 -3.18 -4.01
C GLU A 88 11.51 -3.50 -2.57
N PHE A 89 10.59 -4.46 -2.37
CA PHE A 89 10.16 -4.85 -1.04
C PHE A 89 11.32 -5.44 -0.23
N LYS A 90 12.20 -6.21 -0.88
CA LYS A 90 13.41 -6.76 -0.25
C LYS A 90 14.42 -5.65 0.06
N LEU A 91 14.59 -4.71 -0.86
CA LEU A 91 15.48 -3.54 -0.66
C LEU A 91 15.03 -2.68 0.53
N PHE A 92 13.73 -2.55 0.75
CA PHE A 92 13.16 -1.81 1.87
C PHE A 92 13.03 -2.64 3.15
N GLY A 93 13.47 -3.90 3.14
CA GLY A 93 13.43 -4.77 4.32
C GLY A 93 12.03 -5.22 4.72
N ILE A 94 11.04 -5.09 3.83
CA ILE A 94 9.66 -5.53 4.06
C ILE A 94 9.62 -7.05 4.23
N LYS A 95 8.99 -7.52 5.30
CA LYS A 95 8.85 -8.93 5.65
C LYS A 95 7.53 -9.52 5.14
N SER A 96 6.47 -8.74 5.24
CA SER A 96 5.17 -9.03 4.66
C SER A 96 4.46 -7.74 4.25
N ILE A 97 3.50 -7.81 3.34
CA ILE A 97 2.77 -6.65 2.83
C ILE A 97 1.39 -7.02 2.31
N ALA A 98 0.42 -6.14 2.55
CA ALA A 98 -0.85 -6.12 1.82
C ALA A 98 -0.93 -4.85 0.98
N VAL A 99 -1.37 -4.99 -0.29
CA VAL A 99 -1.51 -3.90 -1.25
C VAL A 99 -2.93 -3.92 -1.81
N PHE A 100 -3.65 -2.83 -1.58
CA PHE A 100 -5.07 -2.71 -1.90
C PHE A 100 -5.25 -1.69 -3.05
N PRO A 101 -6.09 -2.00 -4.06
CA PRO A 101 -6.44 -1.04 -5.09
C PRO A 101 -7.34 0.07 -4.53
N LEU A 102 -7.08 1.32 -4.94
CA LEU A 102 -7.97 2.46 -4.71
C LEU A 102 -8.71 2.77 -6.01
N PHE A 103 -10.04 2.67 -5.97
CA PHE A 103 -10.89 2.87 -7.14
C PHE A 103 -11.47 4.27 -7.19
N LYS A 104 -11.45 4.88 -8.38
CA LYS A 104 -12.35 5.97 -8.75
C LYS A 104 -13.25 5.43 -9.85
N PHE A 105 -14.54 5.29 -9.54
CA PHE A 105 -15.50 4.55 -10.38
C PHE A 105 -15.04 3.09 -10.59
N ASP A 106 -14.69 2.69 -11.80
CA ASP A 106 -14.24 1.36 -12.20
C ASP A 106 -12.72 1.27 -12.42
N LYS A 107 -12.00 2.38 -12.22
CA LYS A 107 -10.56 2.47 -12.50
C LYS A 107 -9.73 2.53 -11.22
N VAL A 108 -8.68 1.71 -11.17
CA VAL A 108 -7.65 1.83 -10.13
C VAL A 108 -6.83 3.09 -10.37
N VAL A 109 -6.86 4.02 -9.43
CA VAL A 109 -6.17 5.33 -9.50
C VAL A 109 -5.05 5.46 -8.47
N GLY A 110 -4.91 4.50 -7.58
CA GLY A 110 -3.91 4.49 -6.53
C GLY A 110 -3.89 3.15 -5.79
N ILE A 111 -3.06 3.09 -4.77
CA ILE A 111 -2.97 1.94 -3.88
C ILE A 111 -2.86 2.39 -2.42
N ALA A 112 -3.42 1.60 -1.51
CA ALA A 112 -3.07 1.63 -0.10
C ALA A 112 -2.12 0.45 0.20
N VAL A 113 -1.04 0.71 0.91
CA VAL A 113 0.00 -0.27 1.25
C VAL A 113 0.13 -0.41 2.75
N ILE A 114 0.24 -1.65 3.22
CA ILE A 114 0.40 -2.01 4.63
C ILE A 114 1.65 -2.90 4.74
N PRO A 115 2.86 -2.33 4.80
CA PRO A 115 4.09 -3.09 4.97
C PRO A 115 4.35 -3.44 6.45
N SER A 116 4.89 -4.63 6.70
CA SER A 116 5.49 -4.99 7.99
C SER A 116 7.01 -5.13 7.83
N LEU A 117 7.79 -4.31 8.55
CA LEU A 117 9.25 -4.21 8.40
C LEU A 117 10.03 -5.06 9.43
N ASP A 118 9.52 -5.18 10.65
CA ASP A 118 10.27 -5.79 11.76
C ASP A 118 10.04 -7.31 11.86
N LYS A 119 8.82 -7.75 11.59
CA LYS A 119 8.42 -9.16 11.67
C LYS A 119 7.50 -9.52 10.51
N LYS A 120 7.40 -10.81 10.23
CA LYS A 120 6.35 -11.30 9.33
C LYS A 120 5.00 -11.13 10.04
N LEU A 121 4.10 -10.39 9.42
CA LEU A 121 2.68 -10.37 9.75
C LEU A 121 1.95 -11.29 8.78
N TYR A 122 1.15 -12.21 9.32
CA TYR A 122 0.21 -13.00 8.54
C TYR A 122 -1.10 -12.23 8.40
N PHE A 123 -1.40 -11.76 7.19
CA PHE A 123 -2.68 -11.12 6.88
C PHE A 123 -3.69 -12.22 6.54
N ASP A 124 -4.55 -12.56 7.50
CA ASP A 124 -5.65 -13.49 7.30
C ASP A 124 -6.85 -12.83 6.59
N ASP A 125 -7.80 -13.65 6.15
CA ASP A 125 -8.97 -13.18 5.40
C ASP A 125 -9.84 -12.22 6.23
N GLU A 126 -9.94 -12.40 7.55
CA GLU A 126 -10.71 -11.50 8.41
C GLU A 126 -10.08 -10.10 8.43
N MET A 127 -8.77 -10.02 8.62
CA MET A 127 -8.01 -8.79 8.61
C MET A 127 -8.10 -8.08 7.26
N ILE A 128 -7.93 -8.82 6.16
CA ILE A 128 -8.05 -8.29 4.80
C ILE A 128 -9.45 -7.74 4.54
N ASN A 129 -10.50 -8.49 4.89
CA ASN A 129 -11.88 -8.04 4.72
C ASN A 129 -12.19 -6.75 5.49
N ARG A 130 -11.66 -6.59 6.71
CA ARG A 130 -11.79 -5.37 7.51
C ARG A 130 -11.05 -4.18 6.88
N CYS A 131 -9.85 -4.41 6.35
CA CYS A 131 -9.10 -3.40 5.60
C CYS A 131 -9.86 -2.97 4.33
N GLU A 132 -10.33 -3.93 3.53
CA GLU A 132 -11.10 -3.64 2.30
C GLU A 132 -12.38 -2.87 2.58
N PHE A 133 -13.12 -3.25 3.64
CA PHE A 133 -14.31 -2.52 4.06
C PHE A 133 -13.98 -1.06 4.40
N THR A 134 -12.90 -0.82 5.14
CA THR A 134 -12.46 0.53 5.50
C THR A 134 -12.03 1.33 4.26
N ILE A 135 -11.32 0.69 3.33
CA ILE A 135 -10.81 1.33 2.10
C ILE A 135 -11.97 1.72 1.15
N LYS A 136 -13.07 0.97 1.12
CA LYS A 136 -14.25 1.33 0.31
C LYS A 136 -14.88 2.66 0.71
N GLU A 137 -14.72 3.06 1.97
CA GLU A 137 -15.23 4.32 2.52
C GLU A 137 -14.26 5.50 2.32
N PHE A 138 -13.09 5.26 1.73
CA PHE A 138 -12.05 6.27 1.55
C PHE A 138 -12.41 7.33 0.50
N ASP A 139 -12.11 8.61 0.81
CA ASP A 139 -12.21 9.72 -0.12
C ASP A 139 -11.08 9.72 -1.17
N VAL A 140 -11.19 8.85 -2.17
CA VAL A 140 -10.18 8.72 -3.23
C VAL A 140 -9.93 10.03 -4.00
N ASP A 141 -10.89 10.97 -4.03
CA ASP A 141 -10.72 12.25 -4.70
C ASP A 141 -9.62 13.11 -4.02
N SER A 142 -9.30 12.83 -2.75
CA SER A 142 -8.24 13.52 -2.01
C SER A 142 -6.82 13.20 -2.49
N ILE A 143 -6.65 12.19 -3.35
CA ILE A 143 -5.33 11.74 -3.84
C ILE A 143 -5.12 12.01 -5.33
N LEU A 144 -6.05 12.70 -6.00
CA LEU A 144 -6.02 12.97 -7.44
C LEU A 144 -5.50 14.38 -7.70
#